data_AF-A0A0L0W8L4-F1
#
_entry.id   AF-A0A0L0W8L4-F1
#
_cell.length_a   1.000
_cell.length_b   1.000
_cell.length_c   1.000
_cell.angle_alpha   90.00
_cell.angle_beta   90.00
_cell.angle_gamma   90.00
#
_symmetry.space_group_name_H-M   'P 1'
#
loop_
_entity.id
_entity.type
_entity.pdbx_description
1 polymer ?
#
loop_
_entity_poly.entity_id
_entity_poly.type
_entity_poly.pdbx_seq_one_letter_code
_entity_poly.pdbx_strand_id
1 'polypeptide(L)'
;MNSILNQFVKYIELDEEKRILISLQNHFESYLQDKNTKAMIKEVCQSILKDDFVQLEIGKNICRVTVKEGTEEKNVEIVKNELLKNFQMAMSFLSQMKNNKK
;
A
#
# COMPACT_ATOMS: atom_id res chain seq x y z
N MET A 1 6.59 -8.12 11.54
CA MET A 1 6.39 -7.68 10.14
C MET A 1 7.18 -8.63 9.24
N ASN A 2 6.57 -9.15 8.17
CA ASN A 2 7.17 -10.19 7.31
C ASN A 2 8.43 -9.65 6.60
N SER A 3 9.53 -10.40 6.50
CA SER A 3 10.85 -9.87 6.05
C SER A 3 10.84 -9.27 4.65
N ILE A 4 9.93 -9.75 3.80
CA ILE A 4 9.72 -9.29 2.42
C ILE A 4 9.06 -7.92 2.39
N LEU A 5 8.07 -7.66 3.25
CA LEU A 5 7.35 -6.38 3.27
C LEU A 5 8.31 -5.22 3.60
N ASN A 6 9.27 -5.47 4.49
CA ASN A 6 10.27 -4.48 4.92
C ASN A 6 11.18 -4.00 3.78
N GLN A 7 11.30 -4.77 2.70
CA GLN A 7 12.08 -4.38 1.52
C GLN A 7 11.39 -3.26 0.72
N PHE A 8 10.08 -3.09 0.88
CA PHE A 8 9.26 -2.13 0.14
C PHE A 8 8.68 -1.04 1.04
N VAL A 9 8.23 -1.44 2.23
CA VAL A 9 7.50 -0.60 3.18
C VAL A 9 8.36 -0.43 4.43
N LYS A 10 8.63 0.82 4.82
CA LYS A 10 9.28 1.16 6.08
C LYS A 10 8.36 0.91 7.27
N TYR A 11 7.14 1.43 7.21
CA TYR A 11 6.14 1.28 8.26
C TYR A 11 4.72 1.52 7.74
N ILE A 12 3.75 0.99 8.50
CA ILE A 12 2.31 1.25 8.34
C ILE A 12 1.69 1.50 9.71
N GLU A 13 1.20 2.71 9.94
CA GLU A 13 0.67 3.16 11.23
C GLU A 13 -0.45 4.20 11.04
N LEU A 14 -1.10 4.57 12.14
CA LEU A 14 -2.00 5.73 12.19
C LEU A 14 -1.21 6.96 12.64
N ASP A 15 -1.44 8.10 12.00
CA ASP A 15 -0.93 9.37 12.51
C ASP A 15 -1.85 9.96 13.61
N GLU A 16 -1.48 11.13 14.13
CA GLU A 16 -2.24 11.83 15.18
C GLU A 16 -3.66 12.21 14.74
N GLU A 17 -3.90 12.34 13.43
CA GLU A 17 -5.20 12.61 12.83
C GLU A 17 -5.94 11.31 12.44
N LYS A 18 -5.45 10.16 12.91
CA LYS A 18 -5.94 8.81 12.60
C LYS A 18 -5.97 8.46 11.11
N ARG A 19 -5.11 9.07 10.29
CA ARG A 19 -4.93 8.67 8.90
C ARG A 19 -3.95 7.51 8.82
N ILE A 20 -4.18 6.61 7.88
CA ILE A 20 -3.27 5.50 7.61
C ILE A 20 -2.05 6.03 6.86
N LEU A 21 -0.88 5.97 7.48
CA LEU A 21 0.40 6.25 6.86
C LEU A 21 1.01 4.98 6.29
N ILE A 22 1.35 5.00 5.01
CA ILE A 22 2.10 3.93 4.35
C ILE A 22 3.40 4.55 3.83
N SER A 23 4.49 4.30 4.55
CA SER A 23 5.81 4.83 4.21
C SER A 23 6.62 3.80 3.45
N LEU A 24 7.02 4.11 2.22
CA LEU A 24 7.83 3.26 1.36
C LEU A 24 9.33 3.52 1.54
N GLN A 25 10.16 2.59 1.09
CA GLN A 25 11.60 2.84 0.96
C GLN A 25 11.88 4.01 0.01
N ASN A 26 12.92 4.81 0.30
CA ASN A 26 13.20 6.07 -0.41
C ASN A 26 13.36 5.90 -1.93
N HIS A 27 13.91 4.77 -2.38
CA HIS A 27 14.12 4.51 -3.79
C HIS A 27 12.82 4.33 -4.60
N PHE A 28 11.65 4.27 -3.94
CA PHE A 28 10.33 4.27 -4.58
C PHE A 28 9.70 5.65 -4.74
N GLU A 29 10.34 6.72 -4.26
CA GLU A 29 9.79 8.09 -4.33
C GLU A 29 9.44 8.50 -5.76
N SER A 30 10.33 8.23 -6.73
CA SER A 30 10.09 8.56 -8.14
C SER A 30 8.84 7.88 -8.72
N TYR A 31 8.59 6.62 -8.33
CA TYR A 31 7.41 5.87 -8.74
C TYR A 31 6.14 6.49 -8.14
N LEU A 32 6.17 6.89 -6.86
CA LEU A 32 5.04 7.56 -6.23
C LEU A 32 4.72 8.93 -6.86
N GLN A 33 5.68 9.57 -7.52
CA GLN A 33 5.45 10.84 -8.22
C GLN A 33 4.85 10.67 -9.62
N ASP A 34 4.91 9.47 -10.20
CA ASP A 34 4.33 9.18 -11.52
C ASP A 34 2.79 9.28 -11.50
N LYS A 35 2.22 9.95 -12.49
CA LYS A 35 0.76 10.24 -12.54
C LYS A 35 -0.07 8.97 -12.64
N ASN A 36 0.36 8.00 -13.44
CA ASN A 36 -0.37 6.74 -13.62
C ASN A 36 -0.32 5.92 -12.33
N THR A 37 0.84 5.92 -11.68
CA THR A 37 1.03 5.28 -10.37
C THR A 37 0.13 5.91 -9.31
N LYS A 38 0.04 7.25 -9.24
CA LYS A 38 -0.88 7.94 -8.31
C LYS A 38 -2.34 7.57 -8.55
N ALA A 39 -2.76 7.52 -9.82
CA ALA A 39 -4.11 7.12 -10.19
C ALA A 39 -4.39 5.66 -9.77
N MET A 40 -3.47 4.75 -10.08
CA MET A 40 -3.56 3.34 -9.72
C MET A 40 -3.64 3.14 -8.20
N ILE A 41 -2.82 3.83 -7.40
CA ILE A 41 -2.87 3.74 -5.94
C ILE A 41 -4.23 4.20 -5.42
N LYS A 42 -4.77 5.29 -5.97
CA LYS A 42 -6.10 5.78 -5.59
C LYS A 42 -7.19 4.76 -5.89
N GLU A 43 -7.19 4.18 -7.09
CA GLU A 43 -8.16 3.15 -7.49
C GLU A 43 -8.08 1.92 -6.59
N VAL A 44 -6.87 1.47 -6.26
CA VAL A 44 -6.66 0.35 -5.33
C VAL A 44 -7.21 0.69 -3.95
N CYS A 45 -6.85 1.86 -3.38
CA CYS A 45 -7.38 2.30 -2.08
C CYS A 45 -8.91 2.35 -2.07
N GLN A 46 -9.53 2.90 -3.12
CA GLN A 46 -10.98 2.93 -3.26
C GLN A 46 -11.58 1.52 -3.35
N SER A 47 -10.94 0.60 -4.07
CA SER A 47 -11.42 -0.77 -4.21
C SER A 47 -11.33 -1.57 -2.91
N ILE A 48 -10.26 -1.40 -2.13
CA ILE A 48 -10.04 -2.19 -0.90
C ILE A 48 -10.79 -1.62 0.31
N LEU A 49 -10.88 -0.30 0.43
CA LEU A 49 -11.52 0.39 1.56
C LEU A 49 -12.99 0.73 1.28
N LYS A 50 -13.42 0.71 0.01
CA LYS A 50 -14.81 0.92 -0.42
C LYS A 50 -15.39 2.21 0.18
N ASP A 51 -16.54 2.11 0.81
CA ASP A 51 -17.25 3.24 1.42
C ASP A 51 -16.47 3.88 2.58
N ASP A 52 -15.47 3.19 3.15
CA ASP A 52 -14.66 3.75 4.23
C ASP A 52 -13.58 4.70 3.69
N PHE A 53 -13.27 4.68 2.39
CA PHE A 53 -12.30 5.59 1.78
C PHE A 53 -12.83 7.03 1.72
N VAL A 54 -12.04 7.99 2.23
CA VAL A 54 -12.36 9.42 2.15
C VAL A 54 -11.39 10.13 1.21
N GLN A 55 -10.08 9.98 1.45
CA GLN A 55 -9.07 10.72 0.70
C GLN A 55 -7.74 9.97 0.65
N LEU A 56 -6.99 10.20 -0.43
CA LEU A 56 -5.60 9.79 -0.57
C LEU A 56 -4.74 11.02 -0.84
N GLU A 57 -3.66 11.16 -0.10
CA GLU A 57 -2.61 12.14 -0.33
C GLU A 57 -1.27 11.42 -0.52
N ILE A 58 -0.53 11.80 -1.55
CA ILE A 58 0.78 11.20 -1.86
C ILE A 58 1.84 12.28 -1.66
N GLY A 59 2.64 12.12 -0.61
CA GLY A 59 3.85 12.90 -0.35
C GLY A 59 5.04 12.34 -1.13
N LYS A 60 6.26 12.53 -0.61
CA LYS A 60 7.50 12.00 -1.22
C LYS A 60 7.46 10.47 -1.33
N ASN A 61 7.74 9.80 -0.23
CA ASN A 61 7.76 8.34 -0.11
C ASN A 61 6.59 7.83 0.77
N ILE A 62 5.57 8.65 1.00
CA ILE A 62 4.49 8.36 1.97
C ILE A 62 3.14 8.56 1.30
N CYS A 63 2.26 7.56 1.42
CA CYS A 63 0.83 7.69 1.15
C CYS A 63 0.10 7.91 2.48
N ARG A 64 -0.78 8.91 2.52
CA ARG A 64 -1.71 9.14 3.64
C ARG A 64 -3.11 8.80 3.16
N VAL A 65 -3.76 7.86 3.83
CA VAL A 65 -5.12 7.46 3.50
C VAL A 65 -6.03 7.86 4.63
N THR A 66 -6.95 8.79 4.34
CA THR A 66 -8.01 9.18 5.26
C THR A 66 -9.18 8.23 5.05
N VAL A 67 -9.69 7.68 6.14
CA VAL A 67 -10.85 6.80 6.16
C VAL A 67 -11.94 7.37 7.07
N LYS A 68 -13.14 6.80 7.01
CA LYS A 68 -14.25 7.20 7.88
C LYS A 68 -13.86 7.06 9.36
N GLU A 69 -14.28 8.04 10.16
CA GLU A 69 -14.04 8.05 11.60
C GLU A 69 -14.63 6.78 12.26
N GLY A 70 -13.86 6.19 13.18
CA GLY A 70 -14.23 4.95 13.87
C GLY A 70 -13.94 3.66 13.08
N THR A 71 -13.36 3.77 11.88
CA THR A 71 -13.00 2.60 11.05
C THR A 71 -11.48 2.42 10.88
N GLU A 72 -10.68 3.24 11.54
CA GLU A 72 -9.27 3.44 11.24
C GLU A 72 -8.43 2.19 11.51
N GLU A 73 -8.57 1.59 12.69
CA GLU A 73 -7.82 0.38 13.08
C GLU A 73 -8.13 -0.81 12.15
N LYS A 74 -9.43 -1.07 11.91
CA LYS A 74 -9.88 -2.10 10.96
C LYS A 74 -9.30 -1.86 9.57
N ASN A 75 -9.29 -0.62 9.10
CA ASN A 75 -8.80 -0.29 7.78
C ASN A 75 -7.26 -0.37 7.68
N VAL A 76 -6.51 -0.11 8.75
CA VAL A 76 -5.07 -0.41 8.80
C VAL A 76 -4.82 -1.90 8.59
N GLU A 77 -5.59 -2.77 9.23
CA GLU A 77 -5.45 -4.22 9.05
C GLU A 77 -5.79 -4.66 7.62
N ILE A 78 -6.85 -4.11 7.03
CA ILE A 78 -7.21 -4.36 5.62
C ILE A 78 -6.04 -3.98 4.68
N VAL A 79 -5.47 -2.78 4.85
CA VAL A 79 -4.32 -2.34 4.05
C VAL A 79 -3.13 -3.27 4.21
N LYS A 80 -2.79 -3.65 5.46
CA LYS A 80 -1.67 -4.57 5.73
C LYS A 80 -1.87 -5.93 5.07
N ASN A 81 -3.09 -6.48 5.16
CA ASN A 81 -3.43 -7.78 4.60
C ASN A 81 -3.40 -7.78 3.07
N GLU A 82 -4.00 -6.77 2.44
CA GLU A 82 -4.00 -6.66 0.98
C GLU A 82 -2.59 -6.41 0.42
N LEU A 83 -1.75 -5.61 1.10
CA LEU A 83 -0.34 -5.49 0.72
C LEU A 83 0.37 -6.84 0.76
N LEU A 84 0.28 -7.57 1.88
CA LEU A 84 0.91 -8.89 2.03
C LEU A 84 0.45 -9.87 0.95
N LYS A 85 -0.85 -9.93 0.68
CA LYS A 85 -1.45 -10.80 -0.34
C LYS A 85 -0.96 -10.46 -1.74
N ASN A 86 -0.98 -9.18 -2.12
CA ASN A 86 -0.52 -8.74 -3.43
C ASN A 86 0.98 -9.00 -3.62
N PHE A 87 1.80 -8.85 -2.57
CA PHE A 87 3.21 -9.24 -2.62
C PHE A 87 3.39 -10.76 -2.80
N GLN A 88 2.66 -11.57 -2.04
CA GLN A 88 2.73 -13.04 -2.19
C GLN A 88 2.33 -13.48 -3.60
N MET A 89 1.29 -12.86 -4.17
CA MET A 89 0.88 -13.10 -5.55
C MET A 89 1.97 -12.71 -6.54
N ALA A 90 2.52 -11.49 -6.44
CA ALA A 90 3.60 -11.03 -7.32
C ALA A 90 4.83 -11.97 -7.27
N MET A 91 5.21 -12.42 -6.07
CA MET A 91 6.31 -13.38 -5.89
C MET A 91 6.01 -14.74 -6.52
N SER A 92 4.78 -15.24 -6.39
CA SER A 92 4.34 -16.49 -7.03
C SER A 92 4.35 -16.39 -8.55
N PHE A 93 3.93 -15.25 -9.12
CA PHE A 93 4.04 -15.02 -10.56
C PHE A 93 5.49 -15.00 -11.03
N LEU A 94 6.37 -14.30 -10.32
CA LEU A 94 7.80 -14.23 -10.66
C LEU A 94 8.50 -15.59 -10.57
N SER A 95 8.14 -16.42 -9.59
CA SER A 95 8.73 -17.77 -9.45
C SER A 95 8.27 -18.71 -10.56
N GLN A 96 7.00 -18.64 -10.97
CA GLN A 96 6.47 -19.40 -12.11
C GLN A 96 7.11 -18.98 -13.44
N MET A 97 7.27 -17.67 -13.67
CA MET A 97 7.94 -17.16 -14.88
C MET A 97 9.42 -17.57 -14.96
N LYS A 98 10.13 -17.65 -13.83
CA LYS A 98 11.51 -18.16 -13.77
C LYS A 98 11.59 -19.65 -14.09
N ASN A 99 10.60 -20.43 -13.66
CA ASN A 99 10.55 -21.87 -13.94
C ASN A 99 10.12 -22.20 -15.38
N ASN A 100 9.31 -21.35 -16.02
CA ASN A 100 8.91 -21.52 -17.44
C ASN A 100 9.97 -21.10 -18.47
N LYS A 101 11.13 -20.59 -18.05
CA LYS A 101 12.28 -20.28 -18.92
C LYS A 101 13.39 -21.35 -18.88
N LYS A 102 13.08 -22.57 -18.43
CA LYS A 102 13.97 -23.73 -18.50
C LYS A 102 13.49 -24.73 -19.54
#